data_AF-A0A6C0IVE6-F1
#
_entry.id   AF-A0A6C0IVE6-F1
#
_cell.length_a   1.000
_cell.length_b   1.000
_cell.length_c   1.000
_cell.angle_alpha   90.00
_cell.angle_beta   90.00
_cell.angle_gamma   90.00
#
_symmetry.space_group_name_H-M   'P 1'
#
loop_
_entity.id
_entity.type
_entity.pdbx_description
1 polymer ?
#
loop_
_entity_poly.entity_id
_entity_poly.type
_entity_poly.pdbx_seq_one_letter_code
_entity_poly.pdbx_strand_id
1 'polypeptide(L)'
;MITQRMIDMMLNFSVKKDKKNLYPFKEIKKLNNLSLLTLDQFIESYELEISEYIDTFSKKKIKGIFHEKLDDDKIIDKIIARELSLNCLYFSDKFPKGDYNVSDDYIYEILVDYFNGNIDNNSIVLAVDTSKRDSYITPELKKLGKSSKKKRKRLEKRYGYNNPFNRIHGFFISKLNPCKCLPDKTKKVISLNVICAKPYSSKAGIKAVGTLLLCFFIILYKRANFDYAILEVANDSAVMPDYEVQEDYDREDLVALTIAEIKGILNEYGLSSSGKKDILVDRIMEYQDLENSKLCSLSYEERLKKQEDVECNDLDEYSYNGINYYIGKEEQKDLYCKFYEKIGFRENSLVHTNWNCFSNIPYPSMIMELKKYSYECIVDSFLERKWTDKSSSFCGDIDNKPSTCI
;
A
#
# COMPACT_ATOMS: atom_id res chain seq x y z
N MET A 1 0.08 16.36 -0.37
CA MET A 1 -0.11 15.56 0.86
C MET A 1 -1.57 15.56 1.38
N ILE A 2 -2.08 14.41 1.84
CA ILE A 2 -3.35 14.35 2.59
C ILE A 2 -3.12 14.88 3.99
N THR A 3 -3.92 15.87 4.41
CA THR A 3 -3.90 16.36 5.79
C THR A 3 -5.03 15.74 6.60
N GLN A 4 -4.90 15.67 7.93
CA GLN A 4 -6.02 15.24 8.76
C GLN A 4 -7.27 16.11 8.56
N ARG A 5 -7.10 17.42 8.34
CA ARG A 5 -8.22 18.30 8.03
C ARG A 5 -9.02 17.80 6.83
N MET A 6 -8.36 17.26 5.80
CA MET A 6 -9.03 16.62 4.67
C MET A 6 -9.79 15.37 5.12
N ILE A 7 -9.16 14.50 5.93
CA ILE A 7 -9.82 13.31 6.49
C ILE A 7 -11.07 13.68 7.30
N ASP A 8 -10.99 14.68 8.18
CA ASP A 8 -12.12 15.11 9.01
C ASP A 8 -13.24 15.73 8.18
N MET A 9 -12.90 16.51 7.15
CA MET A 9 -13.86 17.01 6.18
C MET A 9 -14.54 15.86 5.41
N MET A 10 -13.79 14.82 5.05
CA MET A 10 -14.33 13.61 4.41
C MET A 10 -15.28 12.84 5.33
N LEU A 11 -14.90 12.65 6.58
CA LEU A 11 -15.73 11.90 7.54
C LEU A 11 -17.07 12.60 7.82
N ASN A 12 -17.13 13.93 7.71
CA ASN A 12 -18.36 14.70 7.85
C ASN A 12 -19.18 14.80 6.56
N PHE A 13 -18.67 14.31 5.43
CA PHE A 13 -19.43 14.23 4.19
C PHE A 13 -20.64 13.30 4.35
N SER A 14 -21.81 13.76 3.92
CA SER A 14 -23.05 13.01 4.03
C SER A 14 -23.46 12.44 2.68
N VAL A 15 -23.78 11.14 2.68
CA VAL A 15 -24.24 10.42 1.49
C VAL A 15 -25.72 10.09 1.66
N LYS A 16 -26.51 10.26 0.60
CA LYS A 16 -27.92 9.88 0.62
C LYS A 16 -28.01 8.36 0.57
N LYS A 17 -28.54 7.76 1.63
CA LYS A 17 -28.94 6.36 1.63
C LYS A 17 -30.43 6.24 1.35
N ASP A 18 -30.82 5.21 0.59
CA ASP A 18 -32.22 4.87 0.29
C ASP A 18 -33.05 6.00 -0.34
N LYS A 19 -32.40 6.94 -1.04
CA LYS A 19 -33.02 8.14 -1.63
C LYS A 19 -33.78 9.04 -0.64
N LYS A 20 -33.69 8.80 0.68
CA LYS A 20 -34.51 9.50 1.71
C LYS A 20 -33.69 10.12 2.84
N ASN A 21 -32.63 9.48 3.31
CA ASN A 21 -31.90 9.93 4.51
C ASN A 21 -30.42 10.21 4.20
N LEU A 22 -29.91 11.34 4.67
CA LEU A 22 -28.48 11.67 4.61
C LEU A 22 -27.77 11.06 5.83
N TYR A 23 -26.76 10.23 5.58
CA TYR A 23 -25.91 9.68 6.63
C TYR A 23 -24.50 10.23 6.48
N PRO A 24 -23.93 10.91 7.50
CA PRO A 24 -22.53 11.31 7.45
C PRO A 24 -21.66 10.06 7.47
N PHE A 25 -20.57 10.05 6.69
CA PHE A 25 -19.68 8.89 6.54
C PHE A 25 -19.12 8.42 7.89
N LYS A 26 -18.96 9.33 8.86
CA LYS A 26 -18.65 9.02 10.26
C LYS A 26 -19.66 8.10 10.96
N GLU A 27 -20.84 7.86 10.42
CA GLU A 27 -21.76 6.85 10.99
C GLU A 27 -21.38 5.43 10.59
N ILE A 28 -20.71 5.25 9.46
CA ILE A 28 -20.04 3.98 9.11
C ILE A 28 -18.90 3.71 10.11
N LYS A 29 -18.22 4.77 10.58
CA LYS A 29 -17.21 4.70 11.67
C LYS A 29 -17.75 4.08 12.96
N LYS A 30 -19.00 4.40 13.32
CA LYS A 30 -19.65 3.89 14.55
C LYS A 30 -19.79 2.37 14.55
N LEU A 31 -19.72 1.71 13.40
CA LEU A 31 -19.82 0.25 13.29
C LEU A 31 -18.59 -0.47 13.86
N ASN A 32 -17.42 0.18 13.89
CA ASN A 32 -16.17 -0.43 14.36
C ASN A 32 -15.44 0.36 15.46
N ASN A 33 -15.91 1.56 15.82
CA ASN A 33 -15.27 2.48 16.78
C ASN A 33 -13.81 2.85 16.41
N LEU A 34 -13.48 2.89 15.13
CA LEU A 34 -12.12 3.22 14.64
C LEU A 34 -12.07 4.63 14.08
N SER A 35 -11.08 5.43 14.46
CA SER A 35 -10.74 6.70 13.82
C SER A 35 -9.82 6.48 12.62
N LEU A 36 -9.85 7.42 11.68
CA LEU A 36 -8.86 7.47 10.59
C LEU A 36 -7.89 8.59 10.92
N LEU A 37 -6.60 8.27 10.98
CA LEU A 37 -5.51 9.21 11.27
C LEU A 37 -4.45 9.11 10.17
N THR A 38 -3.73 10.19 9.89
CA THR A 38 -2.43 10.08 9.18
C THR A 38 -1.39 9.44 10.09
N LEU A 39 -0.27 8.96 9.51
CA LEU A 39 0.84 8.43 10.31
C LEU A 39 1.39 9.48 11.28
N ASP A 40 1.63 10.72 10.81
CA ASP A 40 2.14 11.82 11.65
C ASP A 40 1.26 12.06 12.86
N GLN A 41 -0.06 12.11 12.65
CA GLN A 41 -1.00 12.34 13.74
C GLN A 41 -1.06 11.20 14.73
N PHE A 42 -0.91 9.96 14.26
CA PHE A 42 -0.82 8.82 15.15
C PHE A 42 0.44 8.91 16.01
N ILE A 43 1.59 9.24 15.41
CA ILE A 43 2.86 9.43 16.12
C ILE A 43 2.71 10.54 17.15
N GLU A 44 2.21 11.72 16.76
CA GLU A 44 1.96 12.85 17.66
C GLU A 44 1.00 12.50 18.80
N SER A 45 -0.10 11.80 18.50
CA SER A 45 -1.11 11.44 19.51
C SER A 45 -0.62 10.43 20.54
N TYR A 46 0.39 9.62 20.19
CA TYR A 46 0.86 8.50 21.01
C TYR A 46 2.38 8.56 21.26
N GLU A 47 3.00 9.73 21.11
CA GLU A 47 4.46 9.93 21.16
C GLU A 47 5.08 9.32 22.43
N LEU A 48 4.52 9.63 23.60
CA LEU A 48 4.99 9.09 24.88
C LEU A 48 4.85 7.55 24.95
N GLU A 49 3.71 7.00 24.53
CA GLU A 49 3.48 5.53 24.51
C GLU A 49 4.46 4.83 23.56
N ILE A 50 4.76 5.46 22.42
CA ILE A 50 5.70 4.95 21.40
C ILE A 50 7.13 4.99 21.95
N SER A 51 7.55 6.11 22.53
CA SER A 51 8.88 6.27 23.13
C SER A 51 9.11 5.23 24.23
N GLU A 52 8.15 5.03 25.14
CA GLU A 52 8.25 4.02 26.21
C GLU A 52 8.30 2.59 25.65
N TYR A 53 7.54 2.31 24.59
CA TYR A 53 7.56 1.03 23.90
C TYR A 53 8.93 0.75 23.27
N ILE A 54 9.48 1.72 22.55
CA ILE A 54 10.78 1.63 21.87
C ILE A 54 11.89 1.45 22.90
N ASP A 55 11.91 2.23 23.97
CA ASP A 55 12.86 2.06 25.07
C ASP A 55 12.84 0.65 25.65
N THR A 56 11.63 0.13 25.89
CA THR A 56 11.42 -1.22 26.42
C THR A 56 11.87 -2.28 25.42
N PHE A 57 11.68 -2.03 24.12
CA PHE A 57 12.09 -2.90 23.03
C PHE A 57 13.61 -2.94 22.89
N SER A 58 14.26 -1.78 22.84
CA SER A 58 15.71 -1.59 22.78
C SER A 58 16.41 -2.24 23.97
N LYS A 59 15.96 -1.99 25.20
CA LYS A 59 16.50 -2.63 26.42
C LYS A 59 16.47 -4.18 26.38
N LYS A 60 15.50 -4.77 25.66
CA LYS A 60 15.40 -6.24 25.50
C LYS A 60 16.30 -6.80 24.41
N LYS A 61 16.61 -6.02 23.36
CA LYS A 61 17.31 -6.46 22.14
C LYS A 61 18.80 -6.10 22.13
N ILE A 62 19.23 -5.11 22.94
CA ILE A 62 20.64 -4.70 23.13
C ILE A 62 21.52 -5.82 23.74
N LYS A 63 20.95 -6.96 24.16
CA LYS A 63 21.72 -8.11 24.64
C LYS A 63 22.30 -9.05 23.57
N GLY A 64 22.23 -8.75 22.26
CA GLY A 64 23.07 -9.54 21.33
C GLY A 64 22.86 -9.47 19.82
N ILE A 65 22.38 -8.38 19.21
CA ILE A 65 22.15 -8.39 17.74
C ILE A 65 22.69 -7.15 16.99
N PHE A 66 22.76 -5.96 17.58
CA PHE A 66 23.23 -4.78 16.85
C PHE A 66 24.65 -4.40 17.28
N HIS A 67 25.64 -4.78 16.46
CA HIS A 67 27.04 -4.38 16.60
C HIS A 67 27.37 -3.06 15.89
N GLU A 68 26.44 -2.51 15.11
CA GLU A 68 26.60 -1.23 14.40
C GLU A 68 25.87 -0.10 15.13
N LYS A 69 26.51 1.08 15.16
CA LYS A 69 25.90 2.35 15.56
C LYS A 69 24.91 2.78 14.47
N LEU A 70 23.71 2.22 14.48
CA LEU A 70 22.60 2.77 13.71
C LEU A 70 22.14 4.09 14.35
N ASP A 71 21.73 5.01 13.48
CA ASP A 71 21.04 6.25 13.85
C ASP A 71 19.70 5.92 14.55
N ASP A 72 19.37 6.67 15.60
CA ASP A 72 18.18 6.40 16.43
C ASP A 72 16.90 6.49 15.58
N ASP A 73 16.84 7.44 14.64
CA ASP A 73 15.70 7.62 13.72
C ASP A 73 15.50 6.39 12.82
N LYS A 74 16.58 5.85 12.24
CA LYS A 74 16.52 4.62 11.43
C LYS A 74 16.05 3.41 12.25
N ILE A 75 16.38 3.35 13.53
CA ILE A 75 15.90 2.27 14.42
C ILE A 75 14.40 2.42 14.66
N ILE A 76 13.92 3.65 14.89
CA ILE A 76 12.50 3.96 15.07
C ILE A 76 11.72 3.54 13.83
N ASP A 77 12.17 3.94 12.64
CA ASP A 77 11.51 3.60 11.36
C ASP A 77 11.44 2.10 11.13
N LYS A 78 12.52 1.35 11.40
CA LYS A 78 12.52 -0.12 11.33
C LYS A 78 11.53 -0.75 12.32
N ILE A 79 11.36 -0.16 13.50
CA ILE A 79 10.35 -0.64 14.46
C ILE A 79 8.94 -0.36 13.94
N ILE A 80 8.67 0.85 13.42
CA ILE A 80 7.38 1.22 12.84
C ILE A 80 7.05 0.29 11.67
N ALA A 81 7.97 0.13 10.71
CA ALA A 81 7.80 -0.72 9.54
C ALA A 81 7.41 -2.15 9.93
N ARG A 82 8.15 -2.72 10.90
CA ARG A 82 7.87 -4.04 11.45
C ARG A 82 6.50 -4.13 12.12
N GLU A 83 6.11 -3.14 12.90
CA GLU A 83 4.81 -3.17 13.59
C GLU A 83 3.64 -3.00 12.62
N LEU A 84 3.83 -2.23 11.53
CA LEU A 84 2.89 -2.13 10.43
C LEU A 84 2.81 -3.44 9.62
N SER A 85 3.95 -4.08 9.31
CA SER A 85 3.97 -5.35 8.55
C SER A 85 3.24 -6.48 9.29
N LEU A 86 3.25 -6.48 10.63
CA LEU A 86 2.45 -7.41 11.44
C LEU A 86 0.93 -7.28 11.21
N ASN A 87 0.44 -6.14 10.73
CA ASN A 87 -0.95 -5.98 10.33
C ASN A 87 -1.26 -6.56 8.94
N CYS A 88 -0.22 -6.88 8.15
CA CYS A 88 -0.31 -7.55 6.84
C CYS A 88 -0.13 -9.07 6.93
N LEU A 89 -0.16 -9.65 8.14
CA LEU A 89 -0.09 -11.10 8.33
C LEU A 89 -1.34 -11.81 7.78
N TYR A 90 -1.13 -12.83 6.96
CA TYR A 90 -2.17 -13.76 6.52
C TYR A 90 -1.94 -15.15 7.13
N PHE A 91 -3.00 -15.95 7.19
CA PHE A 91 -2.95 -17.31 7.75
C PHE A 91 -3.59 -18.27 6.75
N SER A 92 -2.90 -19.37 6.46
CA SER A 92 -3.40 -20.48 5.63
C SER A 92 -2.93 -21.82 6.20
N ASP A 93 -3.35 -22.93 5.60
CA ASP A 93 -2.86 -24.26 5.97
C ASP A 93 -1.35 -24.41 5.74
N LYS A 94 -0.82 -23.73 4.70
CA LYS A 94 0.63 -23.62 4.43
C LYS A 94 1.34 -22.76 5.47
N PHE A 95 0.67 -21.72 5.99
CA PHE A 95 1.24 -20.76 6.95
C PHE A 95 0.45 -20.67 8.26
N PRO A 96 0.42 -21.74 9.08
CA PRO A 96 -0.38 -21.78 10.31
C PRO A 96 0.12 -20.83 11.40
N LYS A 97 1.37 -20.38 11.30
CA LYS A 97 1.98 -19.38 12.21
C LYS A 97 1.78 -17.94 11.71
N GLY A 98 1.25 -17.78 10.52
CA GLY A 98 1.13 -16.54 9.79
C GLY A 98 2.36 -16.28 8.93
N ASP A 99 2.15 -15.64 7.80
CA ASP A 99 3.18 -15.15 6.89
C ASP A 99 2.86 -13.71 6.45
N TYR A 100 3.86 -12.96 6.01
CA TYR A 100 3.71 -11.55 5.68
C TYR A 100 3.31 -11.40 4.20
N ASN A 101 2.17 -10.75 3.92
CA ASN A 101 1.85 -10.36 2.54
C ASN A 101 2.74 -9.21 2.03
N VAL A 102 3.36 -8.46 2.94
CA VAL A 102 4.20 -7.31 2.64
C VAL A 102 5.38 -7.35 3.61
N SER A 103 6.61 -7.35 3.09
CA SER A 103 7.82 -7.38 3.90
C SER A 103 7.96 -6.12 4.75
N ASP A 104 8.67 -6.23 5.87
CA ASP A 104 9.04 -5.06 6.66
C ASP A 104 10.05 -4.16 5.93
N ASP A 105 10.93 -4.72 5.09
CA ASP A 105 11.85 -3.94 4.25
C ASP A 105 11.11 -3.04 3.25
N TYR A 106 10.10 -3.56 2.56
CA TYR A 106 9.29 -2.76 1.63
C TYR A 106 8.54 -1.61 2.33
N ILE A 107 7.97 -1.89 3.51
CA ILE A 107 7.32 -0.82 4.31
C ILE A 107 8.37 0.18 4.80
N TYR A 108 9.56 -0.28 5.17
CA TYR A 108 10.65 0.58 5.61
C TYR A 108 11.11 1.52 4.51
N GLU A 109 11.32 1.05 3.28
CA GLU A 109 11.63 1.89 2.12
C GLU A 109 10.58 3.00 1.94
N ILE A 110 9.30 2.64 1.98
CA ILE A 110 8.22 3.65 1.90
C ILE A 110 8.27 4.65 3.05
N LEU A 111 8.60 4.22 4.27
CA LEU A 111 8.71 5.12 5.42
C LEU A 111 9.91 6.06 5.29
N VAL A 112 11.03 5.57 4.79
CA VAL A 112 12.21 6.39 4.50
C VAL A 112 11.84 7.47 3.48
N ASP A 113 11.20 7.11 2.37
CA ASP A 113 10.69 8.08 1.39
C ASP A 113 9.72 9.09 2.02
N TYR A 114 8.83 8.58 2.89
CA TYR A 114 7.82 9.38 3.55
C TYR A 114 8.44 10.40 4.52
N PHE A 115 9.48 10.05 5.27
CA PHE A 115 10.08 10.94 6.26
C PHE A 115 11.20 11.83 5.70
N ASN A 116 11.90 11.42 4.65
CA ASN A 116 13.04 12.18 4.10
C ASN A 116 12.65 13.44 3.31
N GLY A 117 11.37 13.64 2.98
CA GLY A 117 10.94 14.84 2.26
C GLY A 117 10.38 14.58 0.86
N ASN A 118 10.47 13.33 0.36
CA ASN A 118 9.64 12.82 -0.74
C ASN A 118 8.15 12.62 -0.34
N ILE A 119 7.73 13.33 0.73
CA ILE A 119 6.40 13.46 1.33
C ILE A 119 5.30 13.73 0.30
N ASP A 120 5.65 14.36 -0.82
CA ASP A 120 4.68 14.68 -1.88
C ASP A 120 4.22 13.46 -2.69
N ASN A 121 4.88 12.31 -2.55
CA ASN A 121 4.53 11.11 -3.30
C ASN A 121 3.68 10.14 -2.49
N ASN A 122 4.02 9.86 -1.22
CA ASN A 122 3.34 8.83 -0.43
C ASN A 122 2.38 9.41 0.61
N SER A 123 1.26 8.73 0.85
CA SER A 123 0.32 9.07 1.94
C SER A 123 -0.09 7.80 2.68
N ILE A 124 0.08 7.82 4.00
CA ILE A 124 -0.18 6.69 4.91
C ILE A 124 -1.35 7.05 5.82
N VAL A 125 -2.43 6.27 5.72
CA VAL A 125 -3.66 6.46 6.52
C VAL A 125 -3.95 5.22 7.34
N LEU A 126 -4.21 5.42 8.62
CA LEU A 126 -4.36 4.39 9.63
C LEU A 126 -5.80 4.33 10.14
N ALA A 127 -6.37 3.13 10.28
CA ALA A 127 -7.59 2.89 11.05
C ALA A 127 -7.24 2.52 12.49
N VAL A 128 -7.44 3.47 13.42
CA VAL A 128 -6.92 3.44 14.78
C VAL A 128 -8.05 3.43 15.81
N ASP A 129 -7.93 2.59 16.83
CA ASP A 129 -8.78 2.74 18.02
C ASP A 129 -8.27 3.85 18.94
N THR A 130 -9.09 4.89 19.07
CA THR A 130 -8.82 6.09 19.88
C THR A 130 -9.50 6.07 21.24
N SER A 131 -10.13 4.96 21.62
CA SER A 131 -10.76 4.82 22.92
C SER A 131 -9.73 4.75 24.05
N LYS A 132 -10.14 5.17 25.25
CA LYS A 132 -9.32 5.16 26.47
C LYS A 132 -9.12 3.76 27.09
N ARG A 133 -9.51 2.69 26.38
CA ARG A 133 -9.32 1.32 26.88
C ARG A 133 -7.84 0.92 26.83
N ASP A 134 -7.48 -0.09 27.61
CA ASP A 134 -6.12 -0.64 27.69
C ASP A 134 -5.85 -1.75 26.65
N SER A 135 -6.91 -2.28 26.06
CA SER A 135 -6.88 -3.42 25.16
C SER A 135 -8.20 -3.56 24.43
N TYR A 136 -8.18 -4.20 23.26
CA TYR A 136 -9.39 -4.62 22.54
C TYR A 136 -9.70 -6.11 22.73
N ILE A 137 -9.23 -6.71 23.84
CA ILE A 137 -9.51 -8.11 24.17
C ILE A 137 -10.95 -8.25 24.63
N THR A 138 -11.73 -9.10 23.96
CA THR A 138 -13.11 -9.40 24.39
C THR A 138 -13.16 -10.31 25.62
N PRO A 139 -14.27 -10.30 26.39
CA PRO A 139 -14.44 -11.21 27.52
C PRO A 139 -14.26 -12.70 27.15
N GLU A 140 -14.66 -13.14 25.95
CA GLU A 140 -14.44 -14.52 25.51
C GLU A 140 -12.95 -14.83 25.33
N LEU A 141 -12.20 -13.93 24.72
CA LEU A 141 -10.75 -14.08 24.55
C LEU A 141 -10.03 -14.06 25.90
N LYS A 142 -10.48 -13.25 26.87
CA LYS A 142 -9.96 -13.26 28.25
C LYS A 142 -10.16 -14.62 28.92
N LYS A 143 -11.29 -15.31 28.69
CA LYS A 143 -11.54 -16.67 29.22
C LYS A 143 -10.55 -17.70 28.67
N LEU A 144 -10.21 -17.62 27.37
CA LEU A 144 -9.22 -18.51 26.74
C LEU A 144 -7.79 -18.33 27.30
N GLY A 145 -7.48 -17.14 27.83
CA GLY A 145 -6.19 -16.82 28.45
C GLY A 145 -5.97 -17.40 29.84
N LYS A 146 -7.03 -17.86 30.54
CA LYS A 146 -6.96 -18.35 31.93
C LYS A 146 -6.18 -19.64 32.08
N SER A 147 -5.98 -20.40 31.00
CA SER A 147 -5.42 -21.75 31.06
C SER A 147 -3.88 -21.79 31.08
N SER A 148 -3.16 -20.71 30.72
CA SER A 148 -1.69 -20.71 30.71
C SER A 148 -1.08 -19.31 30.69
N LYS A 149 -0.03 -19.08 31.51
CA LYS A 149 0.79 -17.84 31.51
C LYS A 149 1.32 -17.49 30.12
N LYS A 150 1.71 -18.49 29.30
CA LYS A 150 2.19 -18.29 27.93
C LYS A 150 1.08 -17.79 27.01
N LYS A 151 -0.14 -18.35 27.14
CA LYS A 151 -1.31 -17.89 26.38
C LYS A 151 -1.72 -16.48 26.76
N ARG A 152 -1.74 -16.16 28.06
CA ARG A 152 -2.04 -14.81 28.55
C ARG A 152 -1.08 -13.77 27.97
N LYS A 153 0.25 -14.01 28.08
CA LYS A 153 1.26 -13.12 27.49
C LYS A 153 1.10 -12.94 25.98
N ARG A 154 0.72 -14.00 25.26
CA ARG A 154 0.48 -13.93 23.80
C ARG A 154 -0.75 -13.08 23.46
N LEU A 155 -1.80 -13.13 24.27
CA LEU A 155 -2.98 -12.27 24.10
C LEU A 155 -2.65 -10.82 24.44
N GLU A 156 -1.99 -10.56 25.57
CA GLU A 156 -1.52 -9.24 25.95
C GLU A 156 -0.65 -8.61 24.85
N LYS A 157 0.30 -9.37 24.28
CA LYS A 157 1.14 -8.88 23.17
C LYS A 157 0.35 -8.54 21.91
N ARG A 158 -0.73 -9.27 21.61
CA ARG A 158 -1.48 -9.13 20.35
C ARG A 158 -2.58 -8.08 20.40
N TYR A 159 -3.15 -7.86 21.58
CA TYR A 159 -4.39 -7.11 21.75
C TYR A 159 -4.29 -6.01 22.81
N GLY A 160 -3.23 -5.99 23.62
CA GLY A 160 -2.99 -4.96 24.62
C GLY A 160 -2.29 -3.74 24.04
N TYR A 161 -2.66 -2.56 24.51
CA TYR A 161 -2.12 -1.28 24.04
C TYR A 161 -0.84 -0.84 24.75
N ASN A 162 -0.23 -1.72 25.55
CA ASN A 162 1.17 -1.57 25.97
C ASN A 162 2.14 -1.47 24.77
N ASN A 163 1.71 -1.96 23.61
CA ASN A 163 2.29 -1.60 22.32
C ASN A 163 1.27 -0.66 21.64
N PRO A 164 1.57 0.63 21.45
CA PRO A 164 0.62 1.58 20.85
C PRO A 164 0.23 1.21 19.42
N PHE A 165 1.12 0.56 18.65
CA PHE A 165 0.81 0.05 17.30
C PHE A 165 -0.29 -1.00 17.31
N ASN A 166 -0.59 -1.61 18.46
CA ASN A 166 -1.74 -2.51 18.55
C ASN A 166 -3.09 -1.80 18.37
N ARG A 167 -3.15 -0.47 18.53
CA ARG A 167 -4.33 0.36 18.26
C ARG A 167 -4.63 0.47 16.76
N ILE A 168 -3.64 0.22 15.90
CA ILE A 168 -3.82 0.19 14.45
C ILE A 168 -4.49 -1.13 14.07
N HIS A 169 -5.69 -1.04 13.51
CA HIS A 169 -6.48 -2.18 13.07
C HIS A 169 -6.40 -2.43 11.57
N GLY A 170 -5.86 -1.48 10.82
CA GLY A 170 -5.55 -1.56 9.41
C GLY A 170 -4.96 -0.24 8.93
N PHE A 171 -4.40 -0.24 7.73
CA PHE A 171 -3.87 0.96 7.10
C PHE A 171 -3.88 0.81 5.58
N PHE A 172 -3.74 1.93 4.88
CA PHE A 172 -3.33 1.91 3.49
C PHE A 172 -2.20 2.89 3.22
N ILE A 173 -1.44 2.58 2.17
CA ILE A 173 -0.39 3.42 1.59
C ILE A 173 -0.80 3.73 0.16
N SER A 174 -0.69 4.99 -0.22
CA SER A 174 -1.07 5.48 -1.53
C SER A 174 0.02 6.35 -2.12
N LYS A 175 0.25 6.24 -3.44
CA LYS A 175 1.29 6.96 -4.17
C LYS A 175 0.69 7.88 -5.23
N LEU A 176 1.03 9.16 -5.17
CA LEU A 176 0.64 10.21 -6.11
C LEU A 176 1.45 10.10 -7.40
N ASN A 177 0.79 10.28 -8.54
CA ASN A 177 1.40 10.24 -9.87
C ASN A 177 2.35 9.04 -10.08
N PRO A 178 1.86 7.81 -9.87
CA PRO A 178 2.70 6.61 -9.90
C PRO A 178 3.25 6.28 -11.30
N CYS A 179 2.63 6.81 -12.36
CA CYS A 179 2.88 6.46 -13.75
C CYS A 179 4.02 7.27 -14.38
N LYS A 180 5.08 6.58 -14.82
CA LYS A 180 6.19 7.20 -15.57
C LYS A 180 5.76 7.62 -16.98
N CYS A 181 4.86 6.86 -17.61
CA CYS A 181 4.53 6.97 -19.04
C CYS A 181 3.04 7.23 -19.30
N LEU A 182 2.40 8.05 -18.46
CA LEU A 182 0.97 8.36 -18.61
C LEU A 182 0.70 9.07 -19.96
N PRO A 183 -0.17 8.55 -20.84
CA PRO A 183 -0.40 9.13 -22.17
C PRO A 183 -0.99 10.53 -22.13
N ASP A 184 -1.94 10.77 -21.24
CA ASP A 184 -2.55 12.08 -21.01
C ASP A 184 -2.05 12.65 -19.68
N LYS A 185 -1.03 13.51 -19.77
CA LYS A 185 -0.43 14.18 -18.61
C LYS A 185 -1.38 15.14 -17.87
N THR A 186 -2.56 15.44 -18.42
CA THR A 186 -3.57 16.25 -17.72
C THR A 186 -4.36 15.44 -16.69
N LYS A 187 -4.32 14.10 -16.79
CA LYS A 187 -5.04 13.20 -15.89
C LYS A 187 -4.29 13.02 -14.59
N LYS A 188 -5.04 13.03 -13.49
CA LYS A 188 -4.52 12.77 -12.14
C LYS A 188 -4.76 11.31 -11.77
N VAL A 189 -3.67 10.60 -11.47
CA VAL A 189 -3.68 9.18 -11.11
C VAL A 189 -3.18 9.00 -9.68
N ILE A 190 -3.89 8.19 -8.91
CA ILE A 190 -3.46 7.74 -7.59
C ILE A 190 -3.32 6.22 -7.56
N SER A 191 -2.21 5.72 -7.02
CA SER A 191 -2.03 4.29 -6.74
C SER A 191 -2.38 3.96 -5.28
N LEU A 192 -3.01 2.82 -5.06
CA LEU A 192 -3.10 2.13 -3.78
C LEU A 192 -2.03 1.02 -3.75
N ASN A 193 -0.90 1.28 -3.09
CA ASN A 193 0.24 0.36 -3.04
C ASN A 193 0.02 -0.74 -2.00
N VAL A 194 -0.45 -0.37 -0.81
CA VAL A 194 -0.67 -1.31 0.30
C VAL A 194 -2.02 -1.06 0.90
N ILE A 195 -2.77 -2.12 1.15
CA ILE A 195 -3.96 -2.09 2.02
C ILE A 195 -3.97 -3.33 2.90
N CYS A 196 -3.89 -3.12 4.20
CA CYS A 196 -3.84 -4.22 5.17
C CYS A 196 -4.87 -4.02 6.29
N ALA A 197 -5.39 -5.14 6.78
CA ALA A 197 -6.24 -5.19 7.95
C ALA A 197 -5.69 -6.23 8.91
N LYS A 198 -5.54 -5.84 10.17
CA LYS A 198 -4.95 -6.67 11.19
C LYS A 198 -5.76 -7.96 11.37
N PRO A 199 -5.15 -9.15 11.22
CA PRO A 199 -5.86 -10.43 11.19
C PRO A 199 -6.55 -10.76 12.51
N TYR A 200 -6.08 -10.18 13.62
CA TYR A 200 -6.63 -10.40 14.96
C TYR A 200 -7.86 -9.55 15.27
N SER A 201 -8.11 -8.47 14.52
CA SER A 201 -9.23 -7.55 14.74
C SER A 201 -10.59 -8.25 14.65
N SER A 202 -10.74 -9.16 13.68
CA SER A 202 -11.99 -9.89 13.42
C SER A 202 -12.46 -10.72 14.62
N LYS A 203 -11.52 -11.37 15.32
CA LYS A 203 -11.78 -12.17 16.54
C LYS A 203 -12.19 -11.31 17.73
N ALA A 204 -11.89 -10.01 17.68
CA ALA A 204 -12.28 -9.04 18.68
C ALA A 204 -13.56 -8.25 18.30
N GLY A 205 -14.27 -8.68 17.25
CA GLY A 205 -15.51 -8.04 16.80
C GLY A 205 -15.31 -6.84 15.87
N ILE A 206 -14.06 -6.49 15.54
CA ILE A 206 -13.74 -5.39 14.61
C ILE A 206 -13.62 -6.00 13.20
N LYS A 207 -14.61 -5.75 12.34
CA LYS A 207 -14.75 -6.43 11.04
C LYS A 207 -14.73 -5.45 9.88
N ALA A 208 -14.45 -5.95 8.68
CA ALA A 208 -14.49 -5.17 7.43
C ALA A 208 -13.58 -3.92 7.42
N VAL A 209 -12.44 -3.97 8.11
CA VAL A 209 -11.49 -2.84 8.16
C VAL A 209 -10.92 -2.51 6.78
N GLY A 210 -10.51 -3.53 6.00
CA GLY A 210 -10.02 -3.31 4.63
C GLY A 210 -11.08 -2.71 3.71
N THR A 211 -12.33 -3.16 3.84
CA THR A 211 -13.48 -2.60 3.10
C THR A 211 -13.71 -1.13 3.45
N LEU A 212 -13.65 -0.78 4.74
CA LEU A 212 -13.74 0.61 5.20
C LEU A 212 -12.62 1.48 4.62
N LEU A 213 -11.38 0.99 4.67
CA LEU A 213 -10.20 1.70 4.17
C LEU A 213 -10.27 1.93 2.67
N LEU A 214 -10.63 0.91 1.88
CA LEU A 214 -10.77 1.04 0.42
C LEU A 214 -11.89 2.01 0.04
N CYS A 215 -13.04 1.93 0.72
CA CYS A 215 -14.13 2.88 0.52
C CYS A 215 -13.69 4.32 0.79
N PHE A 216 -13.01 4.53 1.92
CA PHE A 216 -12.46 5.84 2.27
C PHE A 216 -11.46 6.34 1.23
N PHE A 217 -10.53 5.49 0.79
CA PHE A 217 -9.55 5.80 -0.26
C PHE A 217 -10.22 6.31 -1.54
N ILE A 218 -11.21 5.59 -2.08
CA ILE A 218 -11.90 5.97 -3.31
C ILE A 218 -12.60 7.32 -3.15
N ILE A 219 -13.34 7.52 -2.06
CA ILE A 219 -14.11 8.75 -1.84
C ILE A 219 -13.15 9.95 -1.63
N LEU A 220 -12.07 9.75 -0.88
CA LEU A 220 -11.06 10.77 -0.63
C LEU A 220 -10.46 11.30 -1.95
N TYR A 221 -9.98 10.40 -2.81
CA TYR A 221 -9.33 10.80 -4.05
C TYR A 221 -10.30 11.26 -5.13
N LYS A 222 -11.53 10.74 -5.14
CA LYS A 222 -12.61 11.31 -5.96
C LYS A 222 -12.86 12.78 -5.58
N ARG A 223 -12.93 13.11 -4.29
CA ARG A 223 -13.13 14.49 -3.84
C ARG A 223 -11.93 15.38 -4.10
N ALA A 224 -10.72 14.82 -4.09
CA ALA A 224 -9.51 15.50 -4.51
C ALA A 224 -9.39 15.66 -6.05
N ASN A 225 -10.45 15.33 -6.80
CA ASN A 225 -10.57 15.46 -8.25
C ASN A 225 -9.54 14.63 -9.05
N PHE A 226 -9.19 13.45 -8.54
CA PHE A 226 -8.44 12.47 -9.32
C PHE A 226 -9.31 11.87 -10.43
N ASP A 227 -8.70 11.54 -11.55
CA ASP A 227 -9.37 10.88 -12.68
C ASP A 227 -9.41 9.37 -12.45
N TYR A 228 -8.28 8.80 -12.05
CA TYR A 228 -8.10 7.36 -11.92
C TYR A 228 -7.53 6.97 -10.56
N ALA A 229 -8.08 5.90 -10.00
CA ALA A 229 -7.46 5.14 -8.93
C ALA A 229 -6.97 3.81 -9.50
N ILE A 230 -5.72 3.45 -9.24
CA ILE A 230 -5.10 2.20 -9.71
C ILE A 230 -4.58 1.37 -8.54
N LEU A 231 -4.48 0.06 -8.74
CA LEU A 231 -3.84 -0.87 -7.82
C LEU A 231 -3.35 -2.11 -8.57
N GLU A 232 -2.38 -2.82 -7.98
CA GLU A 232 -2.01 -4.17 -8.40
C GLU A 232 -2.60 -5.20 -7.45
N VAL A 233 -3.04 -6.33 -8.01
CA VAL A 233 -3.47 -7.48 -7.23
C VAL A 233 -2.29 -8.45 -7.17
N ALA A 234 -1.85 -8.80 -5.96
CA ALA A 234 -0.73 -9.74 -5.78
C ALA A 234 -0.93 -11.03 -6.59
N ASN A 235 0.15 -11.50 -7.22
CA ASN A 235 0.17 -12.73 -8.00
C ASN A 235 1.51 -13.44 -7.77
N ASP A 236 1.57 -14.24 -6.71
CA ASP A 236 2.81 -14.90 -6.27
C ASP A 236 3.42 -15.82 -7.35
N SER A 237 2.61 -16.32 -8.28
CA SER A 237 3.09 -17.16 -9.39
C SER A 237 3.85 -16.36 -10.44
N ALA A 238 3.51 -15.08 -10.63
CA ALA A 238 4.04 -14.23 -11.69
C ALA A 238 5.34 -13.51 -11.33
N VAL A 239 5.93 -13.82 -10.18
CA VAL A 239 7.24 -13.27 -9.77
C VAL A 239 8.31 -13.84 -10.69
N MET A 240 9.03 -12.94 -11.38
CA MET A 240 10.16 -13.33 -12.21
C MET A 240 11.29 -13.91 -11.33
N PRO A 241 12.15 -14.79 -11.89
CA PRO A 241 13.45 -15.11 -11.28
C PRO A 241 14.22 -13.84 -10.89
N ASP A 242 15.10 -13.94 -9.88
CA ASP A 242 15.92 -12.82 -9.40
C ASP A 242 16.89 -12.34 -10.51
N TYR A 243 16.44 -11.46 -11.40
CA TYR A 243 17.29 -10.70 -12.30
C TYR A 243 17.72 -9.40 -11.59
N GLU A 244 18.98 -9.00 -11.76
CA GLU A 244 19.48 -7.74 -11.22
C GLU A 244 18.79 -6.57 -11.95
N VAL A 245 17.77 -5.98 -11.32
CA VAL A 245 17.16 -4.75 -11.83
C VAL A 245 18.04 -3.58 -11.44
N GLN A 246 18.53 -2.85 -12.43
CA GLN A 246 19.25 -1.60 -12.18
C GLN A 246 18.26 -0.56 -11.63
N GLU A 247 18.36 -0.26 -10.34
CA GLU A 247 17.50 0.74 -9.69
C GLU A 247 17.92 2.17 -10.08
N ASP A 248 16.92 3.04 -10.22
CA ASP A 248 17.13 4.48 -10.40
C ASP A 248 17.65 5.07 -9.08
N TYR A 249 18.71 5.89 -9.11
CA TYR A 249 19.14 6.69 -7.96
C TYR A 249 18.16 7.83 -7.68
N ASP A 250 17.83 8.03 -6.41
CA ASP A 250 17.11 9.21 -5.95
C ASP A 250 18.07 10.37 -5.69
N ARG A 251 17.59 11.61 -5.83
CA ARG A 251 18.42 12.81 -5.64
C ARG A 251 19.08 12.83 -4.26
N GLU A 252 18.35 12.40 -3.23
CA GLU A 252 18.83 12.40 -1.84
C GLU A 252 20.01 11.44 -1.66
N ASP A 253 19.94 10.24 -2.26
CA ASP A 253 21.02 9.26 -2.26
C ASP A 253 22.26 9.82 -2.96
N LEU A 254 22.07 10.42 -4.13
CA LEU A 254 23.17 11.07 -4.86
C LEU A 254 23.79 12.21 -4.06
N VAL A 255 22.99 12.97 -3.31
CA VAL A 255 23.49 14.03 -2.42
C VAL A 255 24.23 13.44 -1.22
N ALA A 256 23.90 12.24 -0.75
CA ALA A 256 24.64 11.56 0.33
C ALA A 256 26.01 11.02 -0.14
N LEU A 257 26.13 10.62 -1.40
CA LEU A 257 27.37 10.06 -1.96
C LEU A 257 28.55 11.05 -1.98
N THR A 258 29.76 10.52 -1.93
CA THR A 258 30.98 11.30 -2.12
C THR A 258 31.11 11.77 -3.57
N ILE A 259 31.86 12.85 -3.80
CA ILE A 259 32.14 13.35 -5.16
C ILE A 259 32.82 12.25 -6.02
N ALA A 260 33.62 11.38 -5.41
CA ALA A 260 34.28 10.30 -6.14
C ALA A 260 33.27 9.26 -6.64
N GLU A 261 32.31 8.85 -5.80
CA GLU A 261 31.25 7.91 -6.16
C GLU A 261 30.33 8.48 -7.25
N ILE A 262 29.89 9.73 -7.11
CA ILE A 262 29.07 10.42 -8.13
C ILE A 262 29.80 10.47 -9.47
N LYS A 263 31.11 10.75 -9.45
CA LYS A 263 31.92 10.73 -10.68
C LYS A 263 32.07 9.33 -11.26
N GLY A 264 32.10 8.29 -10.41
CA GLY A 264 32.03 6.89 -10.83
C GLY A 264 30.77 6.61 -11.64
N ILE A 265 29.61 6.93 -11.07
CA ILE A 265 28.30 6.79 -11.73
C ILE A 265 28.25 7.55 -13.05
N LEU A 266 28.70 8.81 -13.06
CA LEU A 266 28.75 9.61 -14.29
C LEU A 266 29.64 8.97 -15.36
N ASN A 267 30.79 8.40 -14.98
CA ASN A 267 31.67 7.74 -15.94
C ASN A 267 31.03 6.44 -16.47
N GLU A 268 30.32 5.68 -15.65
CA GLU A 268 29.55 4.50 -16.06
C GLU A 268 28.47 4.87 -17.08
N TYR A 269 27.76 5.99 -16.86
CA TYR A 269 26.79 6.55 -17.82
C TYR A 269 27.43 7.25 -19.03
N GLY A 270 28.76 7.32 -19.11
CA GLY A 270 29.47 8.02 -20.19
C GLY A 270 29.27 9.54 -20.20
N LEU A 271 28.94 10.13 -19.05
CA LEU A 271 28.66 11.55 -18.86
C LEU A 271 29.89 12.32 -18.38
N SER A 272 29.89 13.65 -18.57
CA SER A 272 30.96 14.50 -18.04
C SER A 272 31.00 14.42 -16.51
N SER A 273 32.16 14.14 -15.94
CA SER A 273 32.41 14.12 -14.48
C SER A 273 33.01 15.43 -13.94
N SER A 274 32.89 16.52 -14.71
CA SER A 274 33.36 17.87 -14.33
C SER A 274 32.26 18.72 -13.71
N GLY A 275 32.61 19.51 -12.67
CA GLY A 275 31.69 20.42 -11.98
C GLY A 275 31.68 20.28 -10.47
N LYS A 276 30.86 21.12 -9.82
CA LYS A 276 30.53 21.01 -8.39
C LYS A 276 29.52 19.88 -8.18
N LYS A 277 29.48 19.32 -6.96
CA LYS A 277 28.64 18.17 -6.60
C LYS A 277 27.18 18.32 -7.06
N ASP A 278 26.54 19.45 -6.78
CA ASP A 278 25.12 19.68 -7.13
C ASP A 278 24.87 19.57 -8.64
N ILE A 279 25.79 20.09 -9.46
CA ILE A 279 25.72 20.00 -10.93
C ILE A 279 25.90 18.55 -11.41
N LEU A 280 26.73 17.77 -10.72
CA LEU A 280 26.92 16.36 -11.03
C LEU A 280 25.66 15.55 -10.71
N VAL A 281 25.02 15.85 -9.57
CA VAL A 281 23.73 15.25 -9.18
C VAL A 281 22.65 15.62 -10.19
N ASP A 282 22.49 16.91 -10.52
CA ASP A 282 21.51 17.36 -11.52
C ASP A 282 21.70 16.65 -12.87
N ARG A 283 22.95 16.44 -13.29
CA ARG A 283 23.28 15.75 -14.54
C ARG A 283 22.88 14.28 -14.54
N ILE A 284 23.05 13.59 -13.40
CA ILE A 284 22.58 12.21 -13.24
C ILE A 284 21.05 12.17 -13.32
N MET A 285 20.37 13.07 -12.59
CA MET A 285 18.90 13.16 -12.59
C MET A 285 18.36 13.43 -14.01
N GLU A 286 18.95 14.39 -14.74
CA GLU A 286 18.57 14.70 -16.12
C GLU A 286 18.77 13.50 -17.05
N TYR A 287 19.86 12.75 -16.88
CA TYR A 287 20.11 11.54 -17.65
C TYR A 287 19.05 10.47 -17.38
N GLN A 288 18.74 10.21 -16.11
CA GLN A 288 17.71 9.24 -15.71
C GLN A 288 16.33 9.66 -16.23
N ASP A 289 15.99 10.95 -16.17
CA ASP A 289 14.75 11.48 -16.74
C ASP A 289 14.68 11.26 -18.27
N LEU A 290 15.79 11.49 -18.97
CA LEU A 290 15.90 11.24 -20.41
C LEU A 290 15.79 9.75 -20.76
N GLU A 291 16.44 8.88 -19.99
CA GLU A 291 16.33 7.42 -20.17
C GLU A 291 14.92 6.93 -19.89
N ASN A 292 14.32 7.34 -18.77
CA ASN A 292 12.93 7.03 -18.44
C ASN A 292 11.98 7.52 -19.54
N SER A 293 12.22 8.71 -20.12
CA SER A 293 11.45 9.21 -21.25
C SER A 293 11.64 8.38 -22.53
N LYS A 294 12.84 7.86 -22.81
CA LYS A 294 13.07 6.92 -23.92
C LYS A 294 12.35 5.60 -23.67
N LEU A 295 12.32 5.14 -22.43
CA LEU A 295 11.63 3.92 -22.00
C LEU A 295 10.14 3.96 -22.33
N CYS A 296 9.51 5.13 -22.22
CA CYS A 296 8.10 5.33 -22.59
C CYS A 296 7.82 5.16 -24.09
N SER A 297 8.84 5.14 -24.94
CA SER A 297 8.71 4.91 -26.39
C SER A 297 8.85 3.43 -26.78
N LEU A 298 9.26 2.58 -25.83
CA LEU A 298 9.47 1.15 -26.03
C LEU A 298 8.20 0.35 -25.70
N SER A 299 8.02 -0.77 -26.37
CA SER A 299 7.03 -1.78 -25.97
C SER A 299 7.41 -2.42 -24.64
N TYR A 300 6.44 -3.05 -23.97
CA TYR A 300 6.69 -3.77 -22.73
C TYR A 300 7.75 -4.88 -22.89
N GLU A 301 7.67 -5.64 -23.99
CA GLU A 301 8.62 -6.69 -24.33
C GLU A 301 10.01 -6.13 -24.64
N GLU A 302 10.09 -4.97 -25.29
CA GLU A 302 11.36 -4.27 -25.53
C GLU A 302 12.01 -3.78 -24.24
N ARG A 303 11.21 -3.38 -23.24
CA ARG A 303 11.72 -3.00 -21.91
C ARG A 303 12.25 -4.21 -21.15
N LEU A 304 11.53 -5.34 -21.17
CA LEU A 304 11.99 -6.57 -20.53
C LEU A 304 13.28 -7.09 -21.17
N LYS A 305 13.40 -7.07 -22.51
CA LYS A 305 14.62 -7.48 -23.21
C LYS A 305 15.85 -6.60 -22.92
N LYS A 306 15.64 -5.39 -22.43
CA LYS A 306 16.74 -4.50 -22.02
C LYS A 306 17.25 -4.78 -20.61
N GLN A 307 16.50 -5.52 -19.79
CA GLN A 307 17.04 -6.03 -18.54
C GLN A 307 18.05 -7.11 -18.90
N GLU A 308 19.28 -6.95 -18.42
CA GLU A 308 20.33 -7.94 -18.64
C GLU A 308 19.83 -9.29 -18.09
N ASP A 309 20.15 -10.38 -18.81
CA ASP A 309 19.87 -11.77 -18.43
C ASP A 309 18.45 -12.35 -18.60
N VAL A 310 17.46 -11.62 -19.14
CA VAL A 310 16.13 -12.22 -19.43
C VAL A 310 16.18 -13.11 -20.68
N GLU A 311 16.01 -14.43 -20.54
CA GLU A 311 15.93 -15.34 -21.70
C GLU A 311 14.58 -15.15 -22.43
N CYS A 312 14.57 -15.31 -23.76
CA CYS A 312 13.32 -15.18 -24.55
C CYS A 312 12.20 -16.13 -24.08
N ASN A 313 12.53 -17.30 -23.54
CA ASN A 313 11.53 -18.25 -23.03
C ASN A 313 10.86 -17.74 -21.74
N ASP A 314 11.57 -16.95 -20.94
CA ASP A 314 11.06 -16.39 -19.69
C ASP A 314 9.98 -15.33 -19.96
N LEU A 315 10.01 -14.69 -21.14
CA LEU A 315 8.95 -13.75 -21.54
C LEU A 315 7.60 -14.46 -21.71
N ASP A 316 7.53 -15.62 -22.33
CA ASP A 316 6.24 -16.32 -22.52
C ASP A 316 5.68 -16.84 -21.18
N GLU A 317 6.54 -17.09 -20.20
CA GLU A 317 6.18 -17.62 -18.90
C GLU A 317 5.82 -16.52 -17.89
N TYR A 318 6.65 -15.48 -17.79
CA TYR A 318 6.63 -14.45 -16.75
C TYR A 318 6.29 -13.04 -17.26
N SER A 319 5.82 -12.87 -18.50
CA SER A 319 5.27 -11.58 -18.96
C SER A 319 3.83 -11.35 -18.50
N TYR A 320 3.34 -10.13 -18.73
CA TYR A 320 1.91 -9.83 -18.59
C TYR A 320 1.12 -10.63 -19.63
N ASN A 321 0.15 -11.43 -19.16
CA ASN A 321 -0.53 -12.50 -19.93
C ASN A 321 0.33 -13.75 -20.23
N GLY A 322 1.46 -13.94 -19.55
CA GLY A 322 2.21 -15.19 -19.57
C GLY A 322 1.50 -16.32 -18.82
N ILE A 323 2.08 -17.52 -18.85
CA ILE A 323 1.52 -18.70 -18.17
C ILE A 323 1.33 -18.43 -16.67
N ASN A 324 2.37 -17.91 -16.01
CA ASN A 324 2.36 -17.68 -14.57
C ASN A 324 1.45 -16.53 -14.17
N TYR A 325 1.27 -15.55 -15.05
CA TYR A 325 0.24 -14.52 -14.90
C TYR A 325 -1.15 -15.14 -14.74
N TYR A 326 -1.55 -16.03 -15.65
CA TYR A 326 -2.88 -16.63 -15.61
C TYR A 326 -3.07 -17.56 -14.41
N ILE A 327 -2.04 -18.32 -14.02
CA ILE A 327 -2.09 -19.21 -12.86
C ILE A 327 -2.44 -18.41 -11.61
N GLY A 328 -1.63 -17.43 -11.22
CA GLY A 328 -1.92 -16.73 -9.97
C GLY A 328 -3.11 -15.77 -10.08
N LYS A 329 -3.47 -15.29 -11.27
CA LYS A 329 -4.75 -14.59 -11.47
C LYS A 329 -5.96 -15.48 -11.18
N GLU A 330 -5.93 -16.75 -11.58
CA GLU A 330 -6.99 -17.71 -11.25
C GLU A 330 -6.97 -18.07 -9.76
N GLU A 331 -5.80 -18.21 -9.14
CA GLU A 331 -5.68 -18.39 -7.67
C GLU A 331 -6.30 -17.24 -6.88
N GLN A 332 -6.17 -16.00 -7.39
CA GLN A 332 -6.68 -14.78 -6.77
C GLN A 332 -8.05 -14.35 -7.30
N LYS A 333 -8.75 -15.21 -8.05
CA LYS A 333 -10.03 -14.92 -8.69
C LYS A 333 -11.08 -14.38 -7.74
N ASP A 334 -11.12 -14.87 -6.50
CA ASP A 334 -12.08 -14.40 -5.51
C ASP A 334 -11.82 -12.95 -5.09
N LEU A 335 -10.57 -12.58 -4.85
CA LEU A 335 -10.19 -11.20 -4.53
C LEU A 335 -10.44 -10.29 -5.73
N TYR A 336 -10.07 -10.77 -6.91
CA TYR A 336 -10.21 -10.06 -8.18
C TYR A 336 -11.69 -9.80 -8.54
N CYS A 337 -12.47 -10.87 -8.72
CA CYS A 337 -13.85 -10.82 -9.21
C CYS A 337 -14.85 -10.44 -8.12
N LYS A 338 -14.78 -11.04 -6.93
CA LYS A 338 -15.83 -10.87 -5.91
C LYS A 338 -15.64 -9.60 -5.08
N PHE A 339 -14.45 -8.99 -5.12
CA PHE A 339 -14.15 -7.78 -4.37
C PHE A 339 -13.83 -6.58 -5.27
N TYR A 340 -12.71 -6.56 -5.99
CA TYR A 340 -12.29 -5.37 -6.73
C TYR A 340 -13.21 -5.02 -7.91
N GLU A 341 -13.53 -5.99 -8.77
CA GLU A 341 -14.45 -5.73 -9.90
C GLU A 341 -15.84 -5.29 -9.45
N LYS A 342 -16.31 -5.86 -8.35
CA LYS A 342 -17.61 -5.51 -7.78
C LYS A 342 -17.71 -4.04 -7.35
N ILE A 343 -16.60 -3.46 -6.91
CA ILE A 343 -16.50 -2.08 -6.43
C ILE A 343 -16.30 -1.09 -7.60
N GLY A 344 -15.94 -1.57 -8.78
CA GLY A 344 -15.83 -0.77 -10.02
C GLY A 344 -14.42 -0.67 -10.59
N PHE A 345 -13.44 -1.35 -10.00
CA PHE A 345 -12.13 -1.53 -10.62
C PHE A 345 -12.25 -2.48 -11.80
N ARG A 346 -11.48 -2.26 -12.85
CA ARG A 346 -11.39 -3.16 -14.01
C ARG A 346 -9.94 -3.38 -14.35
N GLU A 347 -9.61 -4.56 -14.86
CA GLU A 347 -8.27 -4.73 -15.40
C GLU A 347 -8.02 -3.73 -16.51
N ASN A 348 -6.81 -3.21 -16.54
CA ASN A 348 -6.29 -2.57 -17.71
C ASN A 348 -4.79 -2.84 -17.77
N SER A 349 -4.40 -3.77 -18.64
CA SER A 349 -3.00 -4.14 -18.82
C SER A 349 -2.13 -2.94 -19.20
N LEU A 350 -2.69 -1.94 -19.89
CA LEU A 350 -1.98 -0.72 -20.28
C LEU A 350 -1.42 0.05 -19.08
N VAL A 351 -2.02 -0.07 -17.89
CA VAL A 351 -1.52 0.57 -16.66
C VAL A 351 -0.12 0.03 -16.30
N HIS A 352 0.08 -1.27 -16.48
CA HIS A 352 1.37 -1.93 -16.29
C HIS A 352 2.26 -1.78 -17.54
N THR A 353 1.76 -2.24 -18.69
CA THR A 353 2.58 -2.40 -19.90
C THR A 353 2.93 -1.07 -20.58
N ASN A 354 2.06 -0.06 -20.54
CA ASN A 354 2.27 1.18 -21.30
C ASN A 354 2.51 2.37 -20.39
N TRP A 355 1.67 2.55 -19.37
CA TRP A 355 1.73 3.70 -18.46
C TRP A 355 2.87 3.58 -17.45
N ASN A 356 3.39 2.36 -17.26
CA ASN A 356 4.54 2.07 -16.40
C ASN A 356 4.33 2.65 -14.98
N CYS A 357 3.19 2.29 -14.38
CA CYS A 357 2.77 2.81 -13.07
C CYS A 357 3.25 1.99 -11.88
N PHE A 358 3.83 0.82 -12.14
CA PHE A 358 4.18 -0.16 -11.13
C PHE A 358 5.55 -0.77 -11.42
N SER A 359 5.92 -1.80 -10.66
CA SER A 359 7.16 -2.56 -10.87
C SER A 359 7.15 -3.31 -12.20
N ASN A 360 8.25 -4.00 -12.54
CA ASN A 360 8.33 -4.85 -13.73
C ASN A 360 7.66 -6.23 -13.53
N ILE A 361 7.19 -6.54 -12.32
CA ILE A 361 6.50 -7.80 -12.05
C ILE A 361 5.07 -7.68 -12.60
N PRO A 362 4.63 -8.56 -13.51
CA PRO A 362 3.39 -8.38 -14.27
C PRO A 362 2.13 -8.70 -13.45
N TYR A 363 1.90 -8.01 -12.35
CA TYR A 363 0.70 -8.22 -11.55
C TYR A 363 -0.55 -7.67 -12.24
N PRO A 364 -1.72 -8.31 -12.07
CA PRO A 364 -2.98 -7.79 -12.59
C PRO A 364 -3.20 -6.36 -12.15
N SER A 365 -3.14 -5.44 -13.12
CA SER A 365 -3.28 -4.02 -12.88
C SER A 365 -4.72 -3.58 -13.06
N MET A 366 -5.28 -3.01 -12.00
CA MET A 366 -6.67 -2.63 -11.88
C MET A 366 -6.81 -1.11 -11.89
N ILE A 367 -7.81 -0.60 -12.61
CA ILE A 367 -8.12 0.83 -12.71
C ILE A 367 -9.60 1.10 -12.43
N MET A 368 -9.87 2.19 -11.72
CA MET A 368 -11.21 2.72 -11.50
C MET A 368 -11.26 4.18 -11.97
N GLU A 369 -12.17 4.49 -12.88
CA GLU A 369 -12.47 5.87 -13.27
C GLU A 369 -13.33 6.54 -12.18
N LEU A 370 -12.69 7.38 -11.36
CA LEU A 370 -13.33 7.96 -10.18
C LEU A 370 -14.48 8.90 -10.52
N LYS A 371 -14.42 9.56 -11.68
CA LYS A 371 -15.45 10.51 -12.13
C LYS A 371 -16.73 9.82 -12.62
N LYS A 372 -16.63 8.58 -13.09
CA LYS A 372 -17.75 7.79 -13.62
C LYS A 372 -18.82 7.48 -12.56
N TYR A 373 -18.42 7.19 -11.32
CA TYR A 373 -19.35 6.72 -10.29
C TYR A 373 -19.80 7.82 -9.34
N SER A 374 -21.08 7.86 -8.97
CA SER A 374 -21.57 8.76 -7.90
C SER A 374 -21.06 8.32 -6.52
N TYR A 375 -21.10 9.22 -5.54
CA TYR A 375 -20.72 8.87 -4.16
C TYR A 375 -21.67 7.82 -3.56
N GLU A 376 -22.96 7.91 -3.87
CA GLU A 376 -23.98 6.94 -3.50
C GLU A 376 -23.65 5.56 -4.06
N CYS A 377 -23.27 5.48 -5.35
CA CYS A 377 -22.89 4.22 -6.00
C CYS A 377 -21.70 3.55 -5.29
N ILE A 378 -20.67 4.35 -4.96
CA ILE A 378 -19.50 3.87 -4.23
C ILE A 378 -19.93 3.33 -2.87
N VAL A 379 -20.68 4.09 -2.09
CA VAL A 379 -21.11 3.65 -0.75
C VAL A 379 -22.01 2.41 -0.80
N ASP A 380 -22.95 2.34 -1.74
CA ASP A 380 -23.86 1.21 -1.89
C ASP A 380 -23.12 -0.08 -2.29
N SER A 381 -22.06 0.02 -3.09
CA SER A 381 -21.25 -1.15 -3.46
C SER A 381 -20.57 -1.79 -2.25
N PHE A 382 -20.18 -0.97 -1.26
CA PHE A 382 -19.59 -1.42 -0.01
C PHE A 382 -20.61 -1.86 1.04
N LEU A 383 -21.68 -1.09 1.25
CA LEU A 383 -22.67 -1.35 2.30
C LEU A 383 -23.69 -2.42 1.91
N GLU A 384 -24.17 -2.35 0.68
CA GLU A 384 -25.24 -3.22 0.19
C GLU A 384 -24.71 -4.38 -0.64
N ARG A 385 -23.40 -4.42 -0.88
CA ARG A 385 -22.74 -5.44 -1.69
C ARG A 385 -23.38 -5.53 -3.08
N LYS A 386 -23.77 -4.40 -3.66
CA LYS A 386 -24.25 -4.28 -5.04
C LYS A 386 -23.09 -4.12 -6.01
N TRP A 387 -23.28 -4.57 -7.25
CA TRP A 387 -22.29 -4.40 -8.31
C TRP A 387 -22.41 -3.02 -8.94
N THR A 388 -21.28 -2.34 -9.11
CA THR A 388 -21.23 -1.03 -9.77
C THR A 388 -21.37 -1.14 -11.29
N ASP A 389 -20.86 -2.22 -11.87
CA ASP A 389 -20.76 -2.45 -13.32
C ASP A 389 -20.95 -3.95 -13.65
N LYS A 390 -21.12 -4.30 -14.93
CA LYS A 390 -21.07 -5.70 -15.40
C LYS A 390 -19.68 -6.30 -15.15
N SER A 391 -19.63 -7.54 -14.68
CA SER A 391 -18.39 -8.29 -14.51
C SER A 391 -17.64 -8.46 -15.83
N SER A 392 -16.32 -8.62 -15.75
CA SER A 392 -15.51 -8.98 -16.92
C SER A 392 -15.84 -10.39 -17.42
N SER A 393 -15.44 -10.69 -18.65
CA SER A 393 -15.55 -12.04 -19.22
C SER A 393 -14.82 -13.09 -18.36
N PHE A 394 -13.70 -12.71 -17.74
CA PHE A 394 -12.94 -13.57 -16.84
C PHE A 394 -13.75 -13.94 -15.58
N CYS A 395 -14.48 -12.99 -15.03
CA CYS A 395 -15.32 -13.19 -13.86
C CYS A 395 -16.68 -13.83 -14.17
N GLY A 396 -17.04 -13.94 -15.45
CA GLY A 396 -18.31 -14.50 -15.93
C GLY A 396 -19.52 -13.64 -15.56
N ASP A 397 -20.71 -14.03 -16.00
CA ASP A 397 -21.95 -13.41 -15.54
C ASP A 397 -22.21 -13.80 -14.08
N ILE A 398 -22.11 -12.84 -13.17
CA ILE A 398 -22.39 -13.06 -11.76
C ILE A 398 -23.85 -12.66 -11.52
N ASP A 399 -24.61 -13.54 -10.86
CA ASP A 399 -26.09 -13.55 -10.71
C ASP A 399 -26.75 -12.30 -10.08
N ASN A 400 -26.05 -11.18 -9.92
CA ASN A 400 -26.59 -9.96 -9.34
C ASN A 400 -26.80 -8.89 -10.41
N LYS A 401 -28.05 -8.41 -10.53
CA LYS A 401 -28.39 -7.28 -11.40
C LYS A 401 -27.44 -6.11 -11.11
N PRO A 402 -26.79 -5.52 -12.13
CA PRO A 402 -25.96 -4.35 -11.94
C PRO A 402 -26.80 -3.23 -11.31
N SER A 403 -26.19 -2.48 -10.40
CA SER A 403 -26.83 -1.27 -9.89
C SER A 403 -27.09 -0.31 -11.05
N THR A 404 -28.24 0.35 -11.07
CA THR A 404 -28.62 1.34 -12.10
C THR A 404 -27.88 2.67 -11.89
N CYS A 405 -26.60 2.61 -11.51
CA CYS A 405 -25.88 3.69 -10.85
C CYS A 405 -24.73 4.27 -11.67
N ILE A 406 -24.66 3.93 -12.96
CA ILE A 406 -23.80 4.57 -13.96
C ILE A 406 -24.52 5.80 -14.51
#